data_AF-A0AAU1K217-F1
#
_entry.id   AF-A0AAU1K217-F1
#
_cell.length_a   1.000
_cell.length_b   1.000
_cell.length_c   1.000
_cell.angle_alpha   90.00
_cell.angle_beta   90.00
_cell.angle_gamma   90.00
#
_symmetry.space_group_name_H-M   'P 1'
#
loop_
_entity.id
_entity.type
_entity.pdbx_description
1 polymer ?
#
loop_
_entity_poly.entity_id
_entity_poly.type
_entity_poly.pdbx_seq_one_letter_code
_entity_poly.pdbx_strand_id
1 'polypeptide(L)'
;MSKSTKADKADKADKVWAIMALVSGIGAAKVTNKVLSTGWKASTGRKPPANPADPDVRLVEAVLWSAATGATVALARMFAQRRAANYYMKSVGRLPKQLEKDES
;
A
#
# COMPACT_ATOMS: atom_id res chain seq x y z
N MET A 1 21.98 -31.52 17.97
CA MET A 1 22.44 -31.07 16.64
C MET A 1 21.31 -30.50 15.75
N SER A 2 20.15 -30.08 16.29
CA SER A 2 18.95 -29.71 15.49
C SER A 2 18.62 -28.20 15.41
N LYS A 3 19.42 -27.32 16.03
CA LYS A 3 19.16 -25.86 16.03
C LYS A 3 19.54 -25.21 14.70
N SER A 4 20.66 -25.61 14.08
CA SER A 4 21.14 -25.03 12.82
C SER A 4 20.17 -25.25 11.65
N THR A 5 19.56 -26.43 11.54
CA THR A 5 18.64 -26.75 10.43
C THR A 5 17.33 -25.95 10.45
N LYS A 6 16.87 -25.47 11.63
CA LYS A 6 15.69 -24.60 11.71
C LYS A 6 16.01 -23.16 11.31
N ALA A 7 17.15 -22.64 11.75
CA ALA A 7 17.61 -21.28 11.40
C ALA A 7 17.78 -21.14 9.88
N ASP A 8 18.43 -22.12 9.24
CA ASP A 8 18.65 -22.11 7.79
C ASP A 8 17.37 -22.16 6.95
N LYS A 9 16.29 -22.74 7.49
CA LYS A 9 14.98 -22.80 6.82
C LYS A 9 14.18 -21.52 7.03
N ALA A 10 14.27 -20.91 8.21
CA ALA A 10 13.67 -19.61 8.48
C ALA A 10 14.29 -18.52 7.57
N ASP A 11 15.62 -18.45 7.49
CA ASP A 11 16.31 -17.47 6.63
C ASP A 11 15.96 -17.62 5.14
N LYS A 12 15.79 -18.87 4.68
CA LYS A 12 15.34 -19.15 3.31
C LYS A 12 13.88 -18.74 3.10
N ALA A 13 13.00 -19.02 4.06
CA ALA A 13 11.60 -18.62 3.99
C ALA A 13 11.44 -17.10 3.99
N ASP A 14 12.19 -16.39 4.83
CA ASP A 14 12.17 -14.93 4.92
C ASP A 14 12.69 -14.28 3.63
N LYS A 15 13.76 -14.83 3.03
CA LYS A 15 14.26 -14.37 1.73
C LYS A 15 13.26 -14.62 0.60
N VAL A 16 12.62 -15.80 0.55
CA VAL A 16 11.59 -16.11 -0.45
C VAL A 16 10.40 -15.17 -0.28
N TRP A 17 9.98 -14.91 0.96
CA TRP A 17 8.90 -13.98 1.25
C TRP A 17 9.27 -12.55 0.85
N ALA A 18 10.48 -12.09 1.15
CA ALA A 18 10.97 -10.77 0.76
C ALA A 18 11.02 -10.60 -0.77
N ILE A 19 11.47 -11.62 -1.51
CA ILE A 19 11.49 -11.61 -2.97
C ILE A 19 10.07 -11.55 -3.53
N MET A 20 9.16 -12.36 -2.98
CA MET A 20 7.76 -12.34 -3.39
C MET A 20 7.11 -10.98 -3.11
N ALA A 21 7.34 -10.40 -1.94
CA ALA A 21 6.86 -9.07 -1.58
C ALA A 21 7.41 -7.99 -2.52
N LEU A 22 8.70 -8.07 -2.88
CA LEU A 22 9.32 -7.16 -3.83
C LEU A 22 8.68 -7.28 -5.22
N VAL A 23 8.55 -8.50 -5.74
CA VAL A 23 7.96 -8.78 -7.06
C VAL A 23 6.50 -8.35 -7.11
N SER A 24 5.73 -8.67 -6.07
CA SER A 24 4.33 -8.26 -5.93
C SER A 24 4.21 -6.73 -5.84
N GLY A 25 5.10 -6.05 -5.12
CA GLY A 25 5.13 -4.60 -5.03
C GLY A 25 5.39 -3.94 -6.39
N ILE A 26 6.35 -4.44 -7.16
CA ILE A 26 6.64 -3.94 -8.51
C ILE A 26 5.45 -4.20 -9.45
N GLY A 27 4.84 -5.38 -9.37
CA GLY A 27 3.65 -5.72 -10.16
C GLY A 27 2.46 -4.82 -9.84
N ALA A 28 2.17 -4.62 -8.55
CA ALA A 28 1.12 -3.75 -8.08
C ALA A 28 1.35 -2.29 -8.52
N ALA A 29 2.59 -1.79 -8.42
CA ALA A 29 2.92 -0.43 -8.87
C ALA A 29 2.66 -0.25 -10.38
N LYS A 30 3.02 -1.22 -11.22
CA LYS A 30 2.73 -1.17 -12.66
C LYS A 30 1.23 -1.19 -12.97
N VAL A 31 0.47 -2.05 -12.31
CA VAL A 31 -0.99 -2.14 -12.49
C VAL A 31 -1.67 -0.85 -12.04
N THR A 32 -1.31 -0.35 -10.85
CA THR A 32 -1.84 0.92 -10.31
C THR A 32 -1.53 2.07 -11.25
N ASN A 33 -0.29 2.20 -11.74
CA ASN A 33 0.07 3.25 -12.70
C ASN A 33 -0.73 3.14 -14.00
N LYS A 34 -1.00 1.93 -14.48
CA LYS A 34 -1.80 1.73 -15.69
C LYS A 34 -3.26 2.11 -15.48
N VAL A 35 -3.86 1.71 -14.36
CA VAL A 35 -5.24 2.08 -14.03
C VAL A 35 -5.40 3.58 -13.86
N LEU A 36 -4.51 4.22 -13.09
CA LEU A 36 -4.50 5.67 -12.92
C LEU A 36 -4.32 6.38 -14.26
N SER A 37 -3.40 5.89 -15.09
CA SER A 37 -3.13 6.55 -16.36
C SER A 37 -4.25 6.46 -17.37
N THR A 38 -4.91 5.31 -17.44
CA THR A 38 -6.10 5.12 -18.27
C THR A 38 -7.28 5.92 -17.73
N GLY A 39 -7.51 5.93 -16.41
CA GLY A 39 -8.59 6.70 -15.80
C GLY A 39 -8.49 8.19 -16.08
N TRP A 40 -7.29 8.77 -15.91
CA TRP A 40 -7.06 10.18 -16.18
C TRP A 40 -7.12 10.53 -17.67
N LYS A 41 -6.56 9.68 -18.53
CA LYS A 41 -6.68 9.90 -19.98
C LYS A 41 -8.14 9.84 -20.44
N ALA A 42 -8.95 8.98 -19.83
CA ALA A 42 -10.37 8.87 -20.14
C ALA A 42 -11.18 10.08 -19.66
N SER A 43 -10.87 10.64 -18.48
CA SER A 43 -11.57 11.82 -17.95
C SER A 43 -11.13 13.14 -18.58
N THR A 44 -9.83 13.29 -18.82
CA THR A 44 -9.20 14.59 -19.11
C THR A 44 -8.64 14.67 -20.54
N GLY A 45 -8.60 13.54 -21.26
CA GLY A 45 -8.07 13.45 -22.63
C GLY A 45 -6.55 13.60 -22.75
N ARG A 46 -5.85 13.84 -21.63
CA ARG A 46 -4.41 14.14 -21.58
C ARG A 46 -3.63 13.09 -20.78
N LYS A 47 -2.31 13.02 -20.98
CA LYS A 47 -1.44 12.15 -20.18
C LYS A 47 -1.50 12.61 -18.71
N PRO A 48 -1.54 11.68 -17.75
CA PRO A 48 -1.65 12.01 -16.33
C PRO A 48 -0.39 12.70 -15.83
N PRO A 49 -0.51 13.72 -14.96
CA PRO A 49 0.63 14.27 -14.22
C PRO A 49 1.07 13.24 -13.17
N ALA A 50 1.74 12.19 -13.62
CA ALA A 50 2.24 11.10 -12.78
C ALA A 50 3.40 11.55 -11.89
N ASN A 51 3.97 12.71 -12.18
CA ASN A 51 5.03 13.32 -11.40
C ASN A 51 4.68 14.79 -11.10
N PRO A 52 4.25 15.12 -9.88
CA PRO A 52 4.01 16.51 -9.45
C PRO A 52 5.26 17.40 -9.51
N ALA A 53 6.46 16.81 -9.63
CA ALA A 53 7.72 17.51 -9.81
C ALA A 53 8.12 17.69 -11.29
N ASP A 54 7.24 17.28 -12.22
CA ASP A 54 7.45 17.51 -13.65
C ASP A 54 7.21 18.99 -13.97
N PRO A 55 8.23 19.74 -14.45
CA PRO A 55 8.13 21.17 -14.68
C PRO A 55 7.14 21.55 -15.80
N ASP A 56 6.72 20.58 -16.62
CA ASP A 56 5.73 20.77 -17.70
C ASP A 56 4.28 20.66 -17.20
N VAL A 57 4.07 20.31 -15.92
CA VAL A 57 2.75 20.28 -15.30
C VAL A 57 2.44 21.64 -14.71
N ARG A 58 1.31 22.22 -15.13
CA ARG A 58 0.81 23.48 -14.54
C ARG A 58 0.62 23.29 -13.03
N LEU A 59 1.16 24.20 -12.23
CA LEU A 59 1.06 24.20 -10.75
C LEU A 59 -0.36 23.92 -10.24
N VAL A 60 -1.38 24.52 -10.86
CA VAL A 60 -2.79 24.31 -10.52
C VAL A 60 -3.22 22.86 -10.73
N GLU A 61 -2.77 22.22 -11.80
CA GLU A 61 -3.11 20.84 -12.14
C GLU A 61 -2.40 19.84 -11.21
N ALA A 62 -1.16 20.13 -10.82
CA ALA A 62 -0.46 19.39 -9.77
C ALA A 62 -1.19 19.47 -8.42
N VAL A 63 -1.63 20.67 -8.00
CA VAL A 63 -2.37 20.86 -6.75
C VAL A 63 -3.70 20.10 -6.75
N LEU A 64 -4.49 20.18 -7.83
CA LEU A 64 -5.74 19.43 -7.94
C LEU A 64 -5.51 17.91 -7.88
N TRP A 65 -4.49 17.42 -8.59
CA TRP A 65 -4.14 16.00 -8.59
C TRP A 65 -3.71 15.51 -7.21
N SER A 66 -2.84 16.27 -6.54
CA SER A 66 -2.38 15.95 -5.18
C SER A 66 -3.53 15.99 -4.17
N ALA A 67 -4.44 16.96 -4.26
CA ALA A 67 -5.61 17.03 -3.40
C ALA A 67 -6.55 15.83 -3.62
N ALA A 68 -6.85 15.49 -4.87
CA ALA A 68 -7.68 14.34 -5.21
C ALA A 68 -7.06 13.00 -4.74
N THR A 69 -5.76 12.83 -4.97
CA THR A 69 -5.02 11.64 -4.53
C THR A 69 -4.97 11.55 -3.01
N GLY A 70 -4.63 12.66 -2.34
CA GLY A 70 -4.57 12.74 -0.88
C GLY A 70 -5.93 12.43 -0.23
N ALA A 71 -7.01 13.00 -0.76
CA ALA A 71 -8.36 12.71 -0.30
C ALA A 71 -8.73 11.23 -0.48
N THR A 72 -8.42 10.66 -1.64
CA THR A 72 -8.70 9.25 -1.93
C THR A 72 -7.94 8.30 -0.99
N VAL A 73 -6.65 8.57 -0.76
CA VAL A 73 -5.83 7.76 0.17
C VAL A 73 -6.33 7.89 1.61
N ALA A 74 -6.69 9.10 2.05
CA ALA A 74 -7.24 9.32 3.38
C ALA A 74 -8.55 8.55 3.57
N LEU A 75 -9.45 8.59 2.58
CA LEU A 75 -10.70 7.82 2.60
C LEU A 75 -10.45 6.32 2.59
N ALA A 76 -9.54 5.82 1.74
CA ALA A 76 -9.18 4.41 1.69
C ALA A 76 -8.64 3.92 3.04
N ARG A 77 -7.74 4.69 3.67
CA ARG A 77 -7.21 4.39 5.01
C ARG A 77 -8.32 4.39 6.06
N MET A 78 -9.19 5.40 6.06
CA MET A 78 -10.33 5.47 6.96
C MET A 78 -11.23 4.24 6.80
N PHE A 79 -11.55 3.86 5.56
CA PHE A 79 -12.42 2.72 5.28
C PHE A 79 -11.76 1.39 5.69
N ALA A 80 -10.47 1.23 5.42
CA ALA A 80 -9.69 0.08 5.82
C ALA A 80 -9.62 -0.03 7.35
N GLN A 81 -9.33 1.05 8.07
CA GLN A 81 -9.32 1.05 9.54
C GLN A 81 -10.70 0.78 10.12
N ARG A 82 -11.76 1.32 9.54
CA ARG A 82 -13.15 1.08 9.97
C ARG A 82 -13.57 -0.37 9.73
N ARG A 83 -13.16 -0.95 8.59
CA ARG A 83 -13.36 -2.37 8.28
C ARG A 83 -12.52 -3.27 9.15
N ALA A 84 -11.26 -2.95 9.40
CA ALA A 84 -10.40 -3.68 10.32
C ALA A 84 -10.98 -3.65 11.73
N ALA A 85 -11.43 -2.50 12.23
CA ALA A 85 -12.09 -2.37 13.53
C ALA A 85 -13.39 -3.20 13.59
N ASN A 86 -14.25 -3.10 12.57
CA ASN A 86 -15.49 -3.88 12.52
C ASN A 86 -15.22 -5.38 12.36
N TYR A 87 -14.23 -5.77 11.57
CA TYR A 87 -13.83 -7.16 11.39
C TYR A 87 -13.24 -7.69 12.69
N TYR A 88 -12.39 -6.92 13.38
CA TYR A 88 -11.80 -7.28 14.67
C TYR A 88 -12.86 -7.39 15.78
N MET A 89 -13.83 -6.47 15.83
CA MET A 89 -14.99 -6.58 16.73
C MET A 89 -15.86 -7.81 16.43
N LYS A 90 -16.06 -8.13 15.15
CA LYS A 90 -16.90 -9.26 14.72
C LYS A 90 -16.18 -10.61 14.80
N SER A 91 -14.84 -10.62 14.79
CA SER A 91 -14.03 -11.85 14.73
C SER A 91 -13.55 -12.33 16.10
N VAL A 92 -13.32 -11.45 17.08
CA VAL A 92 -12.50 -11.87 18.23
C VAL A 92 -13.15 -11.79 19.62
N GLY A 93 -14.01 -10.85 19.97
CA GLY A 93 -14.54 -10.76 21.35
C GLY A 93 -13.47 -10.72 22.48
N ARG A 94 -12.18 -10.63 22.13
CA ARG A 94 -10.98 -10.47 22.97
C ARG A 94 -9.81 -10.10 22.05
N LEU A 95 -8.91 -9.19 22.42
CA LEU A 95 -7.77 -8.81 21.57
C LEU A 95 -6.68 -9.92 21.53
N PRO A 96 -6.11 -10.28 20.36
CA PRO A 96 -4.85 -11.03 20.26
C PRO A 96 -3.68 -10.27 20.91
N LYS A 97 -2.90 -11.01 21.70
CA LYS A 97 -1.75 -10.60 22.55
C LYS A 97 -0.64 -9.77 21.89
N GLN A 98 -0.63 -9.62 20.56
CA GLN A 98 0.44 -8.90 19.84
C GLN A 98 0.26 -7.37 19.81
N LEU A 99 -0.70 -6.84 20.57
CA LEU A 99 -0.88 -5.40 20.85
C LEU A 99 -0.80 -5.07 22.35
N GLU A 100 -0.46 -6.02 23.22
CA GLU A 100 -0.02 -5.69 24.59
C GLU A 100 1.41 -5.14 24.49
N LYS A 101 1.50 -3.83 24.23
CA LYS A 101 2.52 -2.92 24.77
C LYS A 101 3.98 -3.21 24.37
N ASP A 102 4.53 -2.29 23.58
CA ASP A 102 5.94 -1.93 23.70
C ASP A 102 6.23 -1.62 25.18
N GLU A 103 6.97 -2.50 25.86
CA GLU A 103 7.67 -2.13 27.08
C GLU A 103 9.07 -1.67 26.66
N SER A 104 9.35 -0.40 27.01
CA SER A 104 10.63 0.26 27.31
C SER A 104 11.91 -0.55 27.19
#